data_AF-A0A830D0D1-F1
#
_entry.id   AF-A0A830D0D1-F1
#
_cell.length_a   1.000
_cell.length_b   1.000
_cell.length_c   1.000
_cell.angle_alpha   90.00
_cell.angle_beta   90.00
_cell.angle_gamma   90.00
#
_symmetry.space_group_name_H-M   'P 1'
#
loop_
_entity.id
_entity.type
_entity.pdbx_description
1 polymer ?
#
loop_
_entity_poly.entity_id
_entity_poly.type
_entity_poly.pdbx_seq_one_letter_code
_entity_poly.pdbx_strand_id
1 'polypeptide(L)' 'MGGWTCAHPCFPQAPSRYKTSWPNVVGMPAEQATRIIVHDNPLVSVFPLPKGSATIPKFCCNQVWLPVDENNRV' A
#
# COMPACT_ATOMS: atom_id res chain seq x y z
N MET A 1 15.61 3.88 -19.90
CA MET A 1 15.89 4.30 -18.52
C MET A 1 14.61 4.90 -17.93
N GLY A 2 13.71 4.06 -17.42
CA GLY A 2 12.42 4.51 -16.89
C GLY A 2 12.58 5.00 -15.45
N GLY A 3 12.39 6.29 -15.23
CA GLY A 3 12.65 6.95 -13.94
C GLY A 3 11.68 6.50 -12.85
N TRP A 4 12.23 6.08 -11.72
CA TRP A 4 11.55 5.77 -10.46
C TRP A 4 11.13 7.06 -9.71
N THR A 5 10.44 7.97 -10.38
CA THR A 5 9.94 9.20 -9.77
C THR A 5 8.53 8.96 -9.22
N CYS A 6 8.23 9.43 -8.00
CA CYS A 6 6.85 9.52 -7.53
C CYS A 6 6.14 10.49 -8.50
N ALA A 7 5.42 9.97 -9.49
CA ALA A 7 4.74 10.79 -10.50
C ALA A 7 3.56 11.58 -9.93
N HIS A 8 3.11 11.24 -8.71
CA HIS A 8 2.02 11.90 -8.01
C HIS A 8 2.51 12.38 -6.64
N PRO A 9 2.83 13.68 -6.48
CA PRO A 9 2.97 14.27 -5.17
C PRO A 9 1.67 14.04 -4.40
N CYS A 10 1.76 13.94 -3.07
CA CYS A 10 0.61 14.02 -2.19
C CYS A 10 0.03 15.44 -2.23
N PHE A 11 -0.51 15.84 -3.38
CA PHE A 11 -1.34 17.03 -3.48
C PHE A 11 -2.61 16.76 -2.66
N PRO A 12 -3.17 17.78 -1.98
CA PRO A 12 -4.49 17.68 -1.38
C PRO A 12 -5.51 17.51 -2.50
N GLN A 13 -5.68 16.28 -2.96
CA GLN A 13 -6.81 15.90 -3.77
C GLN A 13 -8.02 16.00 -2.84
N ALA A 14 -9.09 16.63 -3.34
CA ALA A 14 -10.41 16.68 -2.70
C ALA A 14 -10.72 15.40 -1.90
N PRO A 15 -11.50 15.47 -0.80
CA PRO A 15 -11.75 14.33 0.11
C PRO A 15 -11.84 13.02 -0.66
N SER A 16 -10.84 12.15 -0.49
CA SER A 16 -10.67 11.01 -1.38
C SER A 16 -11.86 10.08 -1.22
N ARG A 17 -12.60 9.83 -2.31
CA ARG A 17 -13.67 8.82 -2.32
C ARG A 17 -13.14 7.41 -2.07
N TYR A 18 -11.83 7.22 -2.19
CA TYR A 18 -11.14 5.96 -1.99
C TYR A 18 -10.61 5.84 -0.57
N LYS A 19 -10.59 4.62 -0.05
CA LYS A 19 -10.02 4.32 1.26
C LYS A 19 -8.50 4.52 1.25
N THR A 20 -7.98 4.88 2.41
CA THR A 20 -6.54 5.07 2.65
C THR A 20 -6.03 4.27 3.85
N SER A 21 -6.93 3.56 4.55
CA SER A 21 -6.62 2.69 5.68
C SER A 21 -7.52 1.46 5.65
N TRP A 22 -6.94 0.32 6.03
CA TRP A 22 -7.57 -1.00 5.96
C TRP A 22 -7.30 -1.81 7.23
N PRO A 23 -7.80 -1.40 8.41
CA PRO A 23 -7.57 -2.16 9.65
C PRO A 23 -8.20 -3.56 9.60
N ASN A 24 -9.21 -3.77 8.75
CA ASN A 24 -9.92 -5.03 8.59
C ASN A 24 -9.13 -6.12 7.86
N VAL A 25 -7.98 -5.81 7.24
CA VAL A 25 -7.16 -6.82 6.54
C VAL A 25 -6.01 -7.37 7.40
N VAL A 26 -5.84 -6.85 8.62
CA VAL A 26 -4.84 -7.36 9.57
C VAL A 26 -5.12 -8.83 9.87
N GLY A 27 -4.08 -9.65 9.83
CA GLY A 27 -4.16 -11.08 10.00
C GLY A 27 -4.64 -11.84 8.78
N MET A 28 -5.00 -11.21 7.66
CA MET A 28 -5.35 -11.92 6.41
C MET A 28 -4.11 -12.38 5.64
N PRO A 29 -4.23 -13.38 4.75
CA PRO A 29 -3.20 -13.66 3.75
C PRO A 29 -2.91 -12.42 2.90
N ALA A 30 -1.64 -12.14 2.62
CA ALA A 30 -1.20 -10.94 1.91
C ALA A 30 -1.88 -10.79 0.52
N GLU A 31 -2.09 -11.90 -0.20
CA GLU A 31 -2.77 -11.91 -1.49
C GLU A 31 -4.24 -11.45 -1.37
N GLN A 32 -4.94 -11.91 -0.33
CA GLN A 32 -6.32 -11.51 -0.07
C GLN A 32 -6.40 -10.02 0.31
N ALA A 33 -5.52 -9.56 1.22
CA ALA A 33 -5.44 -8.16 1.60
C ALA A 33 -5.14 -7.25 0.40
N THR A 34 -4.24 -7.67 -0.49
CA THR A 34 -3.89 -6.95 -1.71
C THR A 34 -5.10 -6.75 -2.62
N ARG A 35 -5.90 -7.81 -2.84
CA ARG A 35 -7.13 -7.72 -3.65
C ARG A 35 -8.14 -6.73 -3.07
N ILE A 36 -8.32 -6.72 -1.75
CA ILE A 36 -9.23 -5.78 -1.06
C ILE A 36 -8.75 -4.34 -1.22
N ILE A 37 -7.45 -4.09 -0.99
CA ILE A 37 -6.87 -2.74 -1.06
C ILE A 37 -6.98 -2.16 -2.48
N VAL A 38 -6.61 -2.94 -3.51
CA VAL A 38 -6.69 -2.49 -4.91
C VAL A 38 -8.15 -2.28 -5.35
N HIS A 39 -9.09 -3.09 -4.87
CA HIS A 39 -10.51 -2.88 -5.14
C HIS A 39 -11.04 -1.59 -4.49
N ASP A 40 -10.70 -1.35 -3.22
CA ASP A 40 -11.15 -0.17 -2.47
C ASP A 40 -10.48 1.14 -2.95
N ASN A 41 -9.27 1.04 -3.48
CA ASN A 41 -8.51 2.16 -4.02
C ASN A 41 -7.67 1.72 -5.25
N PRO A 42 -8.20 1.85 -6.48
CA PRO A 42 -7.48 1.46 -7.69
C PRO A 42 -6.32 2.41 -8.03
N LEU A 43 -6.12 3.50 -7.28
CA LEU A 43 -5.02 4.44 -7.47
C LEU A 43 -3.75 4.03 -6.71
N VAL A 44 -3.77 2.97 -5.91
CA VAL A 44 -2.61 2.50 -5.15
C VAL A 44 -2.05 1.19 -5.70
N SER A 45 -0.73 1.05 -5.56
CA SER A 45 -0.01 -0.22 -5.71
C SER A 45 0.38 -0.73 -4.33
N VAL A 46 0.17 -2.03 -4.11
CA VAL A 46 0.46 -2.70 -2.83
C VAL A 46 1.78 -3.44 -2.92
N PHE A 47 2.63 -3.26 -1.92
CA PHE A 47 3.94 -3.88 -1.83
C PHE A 47 4.06 -4.64 -0.50
N PRO A 48 3.96 -5.98 -0.53
CA PRO A 48 4.25 -6.81 0.63
C PRO A 48 5.67 -6.57 1.11
N LEU A 49 5.82 -6.39 2.42
CA LEU A 49 7.10 -6.10 3.05
C LEU A 49 7.23 -6.91 4.34
N PRO A 50 8.26 -7.75 4.50
CA PRO A 50 8.48 -8.46 5.75
C PRO A 50 8.60 -7.50 6.94
N LYS A 51 7.95 -7.83 8.06
CA LYS A 51 8.02 -7.04 9.30
C LYS A 51 9.47 -6.84 9.72
N GLY A 52 9.83 -5.60 10.08
CA GLY A 52 11.20 -5.22 10.46
C GLY A 52 12.11 -4.82 9.30
N SER A 53 11.65 -4.91 8.04
CA SER A 53 12.43 -4.42 6.90
C SER A 53 12.57 -2.89 6.94
N ALA A 54 13.80 -2.41 6.76
CA ALA A 54 14.06 -0.98 6.60
C ALA A 54 13.39 -0.49 5.32
N THR A 55 12.39 0.38 5.45
CA THR A 55 11.73 1.02 4.30
C THR A 55 12.40 2.36 4.05
N ILE A 56 12.85 2.60 2.81
CA ILE A 56 13.23 3.96 2.41
C ILE A 56 11.93 4.77 2.42
N PRO A 57 11.79 5.86 3.20
CA PRO A 57 10.56 6.63 3.28
C PRO A 57 10.34 7.42 2.00
N LYS A 58 9.91 6.73 0.93
CA LYS A 58 9.34 7.36 -0.25
C LYS A 58 7.84 7.47 0.01
N PHE A 59 7.41 8.66 0.38
CA PHE A 59 5.99 9.01 0.56
C PHE A 59 5.31 9.20 -0.80
N CYS A 60 5.25 8.15 -1.62
CA CYS A 60 4.37 8.17 -2.78
C CYS A 60 2.95 7.80 -2.30
N CYS A 61 1.98 8.71 -2.42
CA CYS A 61 0.61 8.46 -1.97
C CYS A 61 -0.13 7.33 -2.74
N ASN A 62 0.42 6.89 -3.88
CA ASN A 62 -0.05 5.74 -4.64
C ASN A 62 0.61 4.42 -4.20
N GLN A 63 1.25 4.38 -3.02
CA GLN A 63 1.93 3.19 -2.52
C GLN A 63 1.39 2.80 -1.14
N VAL A 64 1.05 1.52 -1.00
CA VAL A 64 0.74 0.90 0.30
C VAL A 64 1.80 -0.15 0.58
N TRP A 65 2.62 0.11 1.59
CA TRP A 65 3.46 -0.92 2.19
C TRP A 65 2.57 -1.83 3.03
N LEU A 66 2.57 -3.12 2.72
CA LEU A 66 1.78 -4.13 3.42
C LEU A 66 2.73 -4.96 4.30
N PRO A 67 2.87 -4.65 5.60
CA PRO A 67 3.71 -5.44 6.49
C PRO A 67 3.20 -6.87 6.51
N VAL A 68 4.09 -7.85 6.37
CA VAL A 68 3.75 -9.27 6.44
C VAL A 68 4.64 -10.02 7.42
N ASP A 69 4.10 -11.03 8.08
CA ASP A 69 4.83 -11.98 8.90
C ASP A 69 5.48 -13.11 8.07
N GLU A 70 6.17 -14.03 8.75
CA GLU A 70 6.84 -15.18 8.13
C GLU A 70 5.88 -16.15 7.42
N ASN A 71 4.59 -16.09 7.74
CA ASN A 71 3.53 -16.90 7.13
C ASN A 71 2.84 -16.18 5.95
N ASN A 72 3.39 -15.05 5.48
CA ASN A 72 2.80 -14.18 4.46
C ASN A 72 1.40 -13.65 4.85
N ARG A 73 1.21 -13.32 6.14
CA ARG A 73 -0.01 -12.68 6.65
C ARG A 73 0.27 -11.26 7.12
N VAL A 74 -0.72 -10.38 7.02
CA VAL A 74 -0.62 -8.96 7.40
C VAL A 74 -0.48 -8.78 8.92
#